data_AF-A0ABD0N4B7-F1
#
_entry.id   AF-A0ABD0N4B7-F1
#
_cell.length_a   1.000
_cell.length_b   1.000
_cell.length_c   1.000
_cell.angle_alpha   90.00
_cell.angle_beta   90.00
_cell.angle_gamma   90.00
#
_symmetry.space_group_name_H-M   'P 1'
#
loop_
_entity.id
_entity.type
_entity.pdbx_description
1 polymer ?
#
loop_
_entity_poly.entity_id
_entity_poly.type
_entity_poly.pdbx_seq_one_letter_code
_entity_poly.pdbx_strand_id
1 'polypeptide(L)' 'SKKFQSFIESCLVKNHNQRPSTEQLIKHPFIKDLPNERQVRIQLKDHIDRTKKKRGER' A
#
# COMPACT_ATOMS: atom_id res chain seq x y z
N SER A 1 -9.58 -8.66 3.17
CA SER A 1 -8.88 -9.23 1.98
C SER A 1 -7.87 -10.25 2.44
N LYS A 2 -7.94 -11.51 1.96
CA LYS A 2 -6.98 -12.58 2.33
C LYS A 2 -5.56 -12.27 1.85
N LYS A 3 -5.42 -11.69 0.64
CA LYS A 3 -4.12 -11.23 0.11
C LYS A 3 -3.45 -10.20 1.03
N PHE A 4 -4.23 -9.28 1.60
CA PHE A 4 -3.70 -8.27 2.53
C PHE A 4 -3.22 -8.90 3.84
N GLN A 5 -4.03 -9.75 4.46
CA GLN A 5 -3.66 -10.43 5.72
C GLN A 5 -2.38 -11.25 5.54
N SER A 6 -2.29 -12.04 4.47
CA SER A 6 -1.11 -12.82 4.12
C SER A 6 0.15 -11.96 3.89
N PHE A 7 0.01 -10.77 3.31
CA PHE A 7 1.12 -9.82 3.19
C PHE A 7 1.61 -9.34 4.56
N ILE A 8 0.69 -8.99 5.46
CA ILE A 8 1.03 -8.54 6.81
C ILE A 8 1.74 -9.65 7.59
N GLU A 9 1.25 -10.89 7.51
CA GLU A 9 1.91 -12.06 8.11
C GLU A 9 3.34 -12.24 7.60
N SER A 10 3.56 -12.07 6.29
CA SER A 10 4.88 -12.14 5.67
C SER A 10 5.82 -11.04 6.17
N CYS A 11 5.33 -9.81 6.35
CA CYS A 11 6.12 -8.69 6.87
C CYS A 11 6.47 -8.85 8.36
N LEU A 12 5.58 -9.45 9.14
CA LEU A 12 5.66 -9.49 10.61
C LEU A 12 6.23 -10.80 11.18
N VAL A 13 7.02 -11.53 10.39
CA VAL A 13 7.82 -12.66 10.90
C VAL A 13 8.77 -12.15 11.99
N LYS A 14 8.64 -12.69 13.22
CA LYS A 14 9.39 -12.22 14.40
C LYS A 14 10.90 -12.44 14.26
N ASN A 15 11.29 -13.62 13.76
CA ASN A 15 12.69 -13.94 13.50
C ASN A 15 13.17 -13.22 12.24
N HIS A 16 14.11 -12.29 12.39
CA HIS A 16 14.61 -11.49 11.27
C HIS A 16 15.32 -12.33 10.20
N ASN A 17 15.95 -13.46 10.56
CA ASN A 17 16.61 -14.34 9.60
C ASN A 17 15.62 -15.10 8.70
N GLN A 18 14.35 -15.21 9.13
CA GLN A 18 13.27 -15.84 8.37
C GLN A 18 12.34 -14.81 7.70
N ARG A 19 12.51 -13.52 8.00
CA ARG A 19 11.70 -12.47 7.42
C ARG A 19 12.10 -12.28 5.95
N PRO A 20 11.15 -12.29 5.01
CA PRO A 20 11.45 -12.06 3.60
C PRO A 20 12.09 -10.69 3.36
N SER A 21 13.02 -10.63 2.41
CA SER A 21 13.64 -9.38 1.99
C SER A 21 12.67 -8.49 1.20
N THR A 22 13.01 -7.22 1.03
CA THR A 22 12.23 -6.28 0.21
C THR A 22 11.99 -6.80 -1.21
N GLU A 23 12.99 -7.43 -1.83
CA GLU A 23 12.87 -8.01 -3.18
C GLU A 23 11.85 -9.15 -3.25
N GLN A 24 11.69 -9.90 -2.15
CA GLN A 24 10.67 -10.94 -2.04
C GLN A 24 9.30 -10.34 -1.75
N LEU A 25 9.20 -9.36 -0.85
CA LEU A 25 7.94 -8.72 -0.46
C LEU A 25 7.27 -7.97 -1.62
N ILE A 26 8.03 -7.31 -2.50
CA ILE A 26 7.48 -6.61 -3.68
C ILE A 26 6.81 -7.59 -4.66
N LYS A 27 7.24 -8.86 -4.68
CA LYS A 27 6.65 -9.89 -5.54
C LYS A 27 5.35 -10.48 -4.95
N HIS A 28 5.00 -10.16 -3.70
CA HIS A 28 3.80 -10.68 -3.05
C HIS A 28 2.52 -10.24 -3.78
N PRO A 29 1.49 -11.10 -3.95
CA PRO A 29 0.27 -10.78 -4.72
C PRO A 29 -0.48 -9.53 -4.27
N PHE A 30 -0.35 -9.13 -3.00
CA PHE A 30 -0.94 -7.88 -2.49
C PHE A 30 -0.29 -6.62 -3.08
N ILE A 31 1.02 -6.66 -3.34
CA ILE A 31 1.79 -5.54 -3.89
C ILE A 31 1.87 -5.63 -5.42
N LYS A 32 2.12 -6.84 -5.94
CA LYS A 32 2.29 -7.07 -7.38
C LYS A 32 0.98 -6.92 -8.17
N ASP A 33 -0.12 -7.47 -7.64
CA ASP A 33 -1.38 -7.55 -8.38
C ASP A 33 -2.36 -6.45 -7.90
N LEU A 34 -1.90 -5.20 -7.83
CA LEU A 34 -2.75 -4.08 -7.45
C LEU A 34 -3.74 -3.76 -8.58
N PRO A 35 -5.06 -3.94 -8.36
CA PRO A 35 -6.04 -3.55 -9.37
C PRO A 35 -6.15 -2.02 -9.41
N ASN A 36 -6.38 -1.48 -10.61
CA ASN A 36 -6.76 -0.08 -10.80
C ASN A 36 -5.78 0.96 -10.23
N GLU A 37 -4.47 0.70 -10.27
CA GLU A 37 -3.45 1.62 -9.72
C GLU A 37 -3.60 3.07 -10.19
N ARG A 38 -3.92 3.26 -11.48
CA ARG A 38 -4.17 4.59 -12.05
C ARG A 38 -5.32 5.31 -11.32
N GLN A 39 -6.42 4.62 -11.06
CA GLN A 39 -7.59 5.22 -10.42
C GLN A 39 -7.33 5.50 -8.93
N VAL A 40 -6.59 4.63 -8.25
CA VAL A 40 -6.13 4.89 -6.87
C VAL A 40 -5.29 6.16 -6.81
N ARG A 41 -4.35 6.36 -7.75
CA ARG A 41 -3.54 7.59 -7.83
C ARG A 41 -4.40 8.83 -8.07
N ILE A 42 -5.41 8.75 -8.93
CA ILE A 42 -6.37 9.84 -9.16
C ILE A 42 -7.12 10.17 -7.87
N GLN A 43 -7.69 9.17 -7.19
CA GLN A 43 -8.42 9.37 -5.94
C GLN A 43 -7.54 10.01 -4.84
N LEU A 44 -6.27 9.60 -4.74
CA LEU A 44 -5.30 10.21 -3.84
C LEU A 44 -5.01 11.67 -4.21
N LYS A 45 -4.80 11.97 -5.50
CA LYS A 45 -4.61 13.34 -5.98
C LYS A 45 -5.82 14.22 -5.65
N ASP A 46 -7.03 13.75 -5.95
CA ASP A 46 -8.27 14.49 -5.70
C ASP A 46 -8.48 14.73 -4.20
N HIS A 47 -8.12 13.76 -3.34
CA HIS A 47 -8.16 13.93 -1.90
C HIS A 47 -7.17 15.01 -1.41
N ILE A 48 -5.93 14.99 -1.93
CA ILE A 48 -4.91 16.00 -1.60
C ILE A 48 -5.37 17.39 -2.03
N ASP A 49 -5.85 17.52 -3.27
CA ASP A 49 -6.28 18.81 -3.83
C ASP A 49 -7.48 19.38 -3.05
N ARG A 50 -8.48 18.55 -2.71
CA ARG A 50 -9.61 18.95 -1.85
C ARG A 50 -9.16 19.38 -0.45
N THR A 51 -8.19 18.67 0.13
CA THR A 51 -7.67 19.00 1.47
C THR A 51 -6.88 20.30 1.46
N LYS A 52 -6.09 20.57 0.40
CA LYS A 52 -5.39 21.84 0.22
C LYS A 52 -6.37 23.01 0.08
N LYS A 53 -7.43 22.86 -0.72
CA LYS A 53 -8.46 23.88 -0.89
C LYS A 53 -9.11 24.26 0.45
N LYS A 54 -9.55 23.27 1.23
CA LYS A 54 -10.15 23.49 2.56
C LYS A 54 -9.22 24.17 3.57
N ARG A 55 -7.89 23.98 3.45
CA ARG A 55 -6.91 24.62 4.33
C ARG A 55 -6.66 26.09 3.97
N GLY A 56 -6.80 26.48 2.71
CA GLY A 56 -6.68 27.88 2.26
C GLY A 56 -7.97 28.70 2.42
N GLU A 57 -9.10 28.04 2.71
CA GLU A 57 -10.38 28.66 3.10
C GLU A 57 -10.44 29.00 4.61
N ARG A 58 -9.38 28.67 5.38
CA ARG A 58 -9.14 29.14 6.75
C ARG A 58 -8.14 30.28 6.72
#